data_AF-X1P7B8-F1
#
_entry.id   AF-X1P7B8-F1
#
_cell.length_a   1.000
_cell.length_b   1.000
_cell.length_c   1.000
_cell.angle_alpha   90.00
_cell.angle_beta   90.00
_cell.angle_gamma   90.00
#
_symmetry.space_group_name_H-M   'P 1'
#
loop_
_entity.id
_entity.type
_entity.pdbx_description
1 polymer ?
#
loop_
_entity_poly.entity_id
_entity_poly.type
_entity_poly.pdbx_seq_one_letter_code
_entity_poly.pdbx_strand_id
1 'polypeptide(L)' 'MRGAIVLWSGAIVDIPDGWILCDGNNGTPDLRNKFVVGAGDTYAVDAIGGVFEHNHTFTAAGHLHSLGAGA' A
#
# COMPACT_ATOMS: atom_id res chain seq x y z
N MET A 1 -3.18 -27.89 2.23
CA MET A 1 -2.10 -26.94 1.83
C MET A 1 -2.40 -25.62 2.53
N ARG A 2 -1.45 -25.03 3.25
CA ARG A 2 -1.61 -23.72 3.93
C ARG A 2 -0.71 -22.71 3.22
N GLY A 3 -1.17 -21.48 3.04
CA GLY A 3 -0.41 -20.39 2.39
C GLY A 3 -0.88 -19.99 1.00
N ALA A 4 -1.92 -20.62 0.46
CA ALA A 4 -2.59 -20.08 -0.73
C ALA A 4 -3.38 -18.82 -0.34
N ILE A 5 -3.19 -17.75 -1.12
CA ILE A 5 -3.92 -16.49 -0.97
C ILE A 5 -4.81 -16.33 -2.20
N VAL A 6 -6.07 -15.97 -2.00
CA VAL A 6 -7.06 -15.72 -3.05
C VAL A 6 -7.77 -14.40 -2.77
N LEU A 7 -8.13 -13.67 -3.84
CA LEU A 7 -9.01 -12.51 -3.71
C LEU A 7 -10.45 -13.01 -3.57
N TRP A 8 -11.11 -12.60 -2.49
CA TRP A 8 -12.50 -12.90 -2.21
C TRP A 8 -13.35 -11.65 -2.40
N SER A 9 -14.40 -11.74 -3.22
CA SER A 9 -15.30 -10.63 -3.52
C SER A 9 -16.60 -10.66 -2.70
N GLY A 10 -16.89 -11.75 -1.99
CA GLY A 10 -18.09 -11.90 -1.16
C GLY A 10 -17.96 -11.24 0.22
N ALA A 11 -19.00 -11.37 1.03
CA ALA A 11 -18.95 -10.88 2.41
C ALA A 11 -17.97 -11.70 3.26
N ILE A 12 -17.40 -11.08 4.30
CA ILE A 12 -16.47 -11.74 5.23
C ILE A 12 -17.15 -12.91 5.96
N VAL A 13 -18.44 -12.78 6.26
CA VAL A 13 -19.24 -13.83 6.91
C VAL A 13 -19.51 -15.03 6.01
N ASP A 14 -19.34 -14.88 4.70
CA ASP A 14 -19.61 -15.91 3.69
C ASP A 14 -18.31 -16.56 3.16
N ILE A 15 -17.17 -16.33 3.83
CA ILE A 15 -15.91 -16.97 3.46
C ILE A 15 -16.10 -18.50 3.55
N PRO A 16 -15.81 -19.28 2.48
CA PRO A 16 -16.06 -20.71 2.47
C PRO A 16 -15.22 -21.48 3.50
N ASP A 17 -15.77 -22.60 3.96
CA ASP A 17 -15.06 -23.52 4.84
C ASP A 17 -13.69 -23.92 4.27
N GLY A 18 -12.68 -23.95 5.16
CA GLY A 18 -11.30 -24.24 4.80
C GLY A 18 -10.49 -23.01 4.37
N TRP A 19 -11.13 -21.85 4.21
CA TRP A 19 -10.47 -20.55 4.06
C TRP A 19 -10.65 -19.70 5.32
N ILE A 20 -9.72 -18.79 5.52
CA ILE A 20 -9.76 -17.83 6.62
C ILE A 20 -9.30 -16.46 6.11
N LEU A 21 -9.79 -15.39 6.74
CA LEU A 21 -9.37 -14.04 6.41
C LEU A 21 -7.87 -13.87 6.73
N CYS A 22 -7.14 -13.19 5.84
CA CYS A 22 -5.76 -12.78 6.08
C CYS A 22 -5.74 -11.53 6.96
N ASP A 23 -5.89 -11.71 8.26
CA ASP A 23 -6.03 -10.66 9.27
C ASP A 23 -4.92 -10.67 10.33
N GLY A 24 -3.89 -11.52 10.17
CA GLY A 24 -2.81 -11.70 11.13
C GLY A 24 -3.08 -12.79 12.17
N ASN A 25 -4.29 -13.34 12.21
CA ASN A 25 -4.64 -14.43 13.11
C ASN A 25 -4.40 -15.79 12.45
N ASN A 26 -4.33 -16.84 13.28
CA ASN A 26 -4.21 -18.23 12.82
C ASN A 26 -3.01 -18.50 11.90
N GLY A 27 -1.95 -17.70 12.04
CA GLY A 27 -0.75 -17.79 11.21
C GLY A 27 -0.91 -17.24 9.79
N THR A 28 -1.95 -16.45 9.52
CA THR A 28 -2.08 -15.71 8.26
C THR A 28 -1.28 -14.40 8.31
N PRO A 29 -0.83 -13.87 7.17
CA PRO A 29 -0.42 -12.47 7.10
C PRO A 29 -1.64 -11.55 7.29
N ASP A 30 -1.45 -10.33 7.80
CA ASP A 30 -2.49 -9.30 7.77
C ASP A 30 -2.41 -8.53 6.46
N LEU A 31 -3.37 -8.77 5.54
CA LEU A 31 -3.42 -8.15 4.22
C LEU A 31 -4.52 -7.09 4.09
N ARG A 32 -5.22 -6.75 5.18
CA ARG A 32 -6.30 -5.75 5.15
C ARG A 32 -5.73 -4.38 4.81
N ASN A 33 -6.32 -3.70 3.83
CA ASN A 33 -5.89 -2.39 3.34
C ASN A 33 -4.43 -2.39 2.81
N LYS A 34 -3.95 -3.51 2.28
CA LYS A 34 -2.60 -3.62 1.70
C LYS A 34 -2.66 -4.04 0.23
N PHE A 35 -1.66 -3.60 -0.52
CA PHE A 35 -1.35 -4.14 -1.85
C PHE A 35 -0.28 -5.21 -1.73
N VAL A 36 -0.46 -6.34 -2.41
CA VAL A 36 0.49 -7.46 -2.41
C VAL A 36 1.59 -7.18 -3.43
N VAL A 37 2.85 -7.30 -2.99
CA VAL A 37 4.05 -7.17 -3.82
C VAL A 37 4.85 -8.47 -3.73
N GLY A 38 5.38 -8.95 -4.86
CA GLY A 38 6.19 -10.16 -4.90
C GLY A 38 7.50 -10.01 -4.12
N ALA A 39 7.80 -10.97 -3.26
CA ALA A 39 9.06 -11.08 -2.54
C ALA A 39 10.13 -11.81 -3.39
N GLY A 40 11.41 -11.57 -3.10
CA GLY A 40 12.52 -12.36 -3.68
C GLY A 40 13.81 -11.57 -3.88
N ASP A 41 13.74 -10.43 -4.58
CA ASP A 41 14.90 -9.58 -4.84
C ASP A 41 14.94 -8.39 -3.87
N THR A 42 14.17 -7.34 -4.17
CA THR A 42 14.17 -6.08 -3.41
C THR A 42 13.38 -6.18 -2.10
N TYR A 43 12.32 -6.98 -2.09
CA TYR A 43 11.42 -7.11 -0.94
C TYR A 43 11.62 -8.46 -0.27
N ALA A 44 11.95 -8.43 1.02
CA ALA A 44 11.93 -9.61 1.88
C ALA A 44 10.48 -10.11 2.05
N VAL A 45 10.33 -11.39 2.37
CA VAL A 45 9.03 -11.96 2.78
C VAL A 45 8.52 -11.17 3.99
N ASP A 46 7.22 -10.86 3.98
CA ASP A 46 6.51 -10.08 5.01
C ASP A 46 6.99 -8.62 5.18
N ALA A 47 7.82 -8.09 4.28
CA ALA A 47 8.15 -6.68 4.28
C ALA A 47 6.89 -5.84 4.03
N ILE A 48 6.69 -4.79 4.85
CA ILE A 48 5.58 -3.85 4.75
C ILE A 48 6.14 -2.46 4.42
N GLY A 49 5.46 -1.75 3.52
CA GLY A 49 5.80 -0.37 3.17
C GLY A 49 4.62 0.36 2.53
N GLY A 50 4.93 1.49 1.90
CA GLY A 50 3.93 2.38 1.30
C GLY A 50 3.28 3.31 2.33
N VAL A 51 2.56 4.30 1.82
CA VAL A 51 1.84 5.29 2.63
C VAL A 51 0.52 5.62 1.92
N PHE A 52 -0.55 5.79 2.68
CA PHE A 52 -1.88 6.14 2.12
C PHE A 52 -1.89 7.53 1.48
N GLU A 53 -1.25 8.49 2.15
CA GLU A 53 -1.08 9.86 1.68
C GLU A 53 0.37 10.29 1.88
N HIS A 54 0.92 11.02 0.90
CA HIS A 54 2.18 11.72 1.06
C HIS A 54 1.99 13.19 0.67
N ASN A 55 2.66 14.08 1.40
CA ASN A 55 2.62 15.52 1.13
C ASN A 55 3.97 15.98 0.59
N HIS A 56 3.94 16.83 -0.42
CA HIS A 56 5.11 17.54 -0.90
C HIS A 56 5.19 18.90 -0.22
N THR A 57 6.25 19.11 0.57
CA THR A 57 6.61 20.46 0.98
C THR A 57 7.54 21.04 -0.08
N PHE A 58 7.11 22.10 -0.75
CA PHE A 58 7.97 22.83 -1.67
C PHE A 58 8.54 24.06 -0.97
N THR A 59 9.86 24.21 -1.04
CA THR A 59 10.54 25.45 -0.65
C THR A 59 11.00 26.10 -1.95
N ALA A 60 10.33 27.17 -2.38
CA ALA A 60 10.85 28.00 -3.46
C ALA A 60 12.00 28.87 -2.90
N ALA A 61 13.22 28.72 -3.42
CA ALA A 61 14.20 29.79 -3.26
C ALA A 61 13.62 31.04 -3.94
N GLY A 62 13.52 32.16 -3.23
CA GLY A 62 12.86 33.37 -3.73
C GLY A 62 13.34 33.76 -5.12
N HIS A 63 12.41 34.09 -6.03
CA HIS A 63 12.73 34.56 -7.37
C HIS A 63 12.37 36.03 -7.54
N LEU A 64 13.05 36.71 -8.45
CA LEU A 64 12.83 38.12 -8.78
C LEU A 64 11.92 38.24 -10.00
N HIS A 65 10.96 39.17 -9.96
CA HIS A 65 10.19 39.55 -11.13
C HIS A 65 10.87 40.72 -11.84
N SER A 66 11.19 40.57 -13.12
CA SER A 66 11.54 41.69 -13.99
C SER A 66 10.25 42.31 -14.51
N LEU A 67 9.80 43.40 -13.90
CA LEU A 67 8.79 44.24 -14.54
C LEU A 67 9.45 44.87 -15.77
N GLY A 68 9.03 44.45 -16.97
CA GLY A 68 9.40 45.15 -18.20
C GLY A 68 8.90 46.59 -18.08
N ALA A 69 9.81 47.56 -18.14
CA ALA A 69 9.42 48.97 -18.18
C ALA A 69 8.47 49.15 -19.38
N GLY A 70 7.21 49.46 -19.09
CA GLY A 70 6.22 49.76 -20.11
C GLY A 70 6.69 50.94 -20.94
N ALA A 71 6.77 50.75 -22.25
CA ALA A 71 6.90 51.78 -23.26
C ALA A 71 5.57 51.89 -24.03
#